data_AF-S4PCD5-F1
#
_entry.id   AF-S4PCD5-F1
#
_cell.length_a   1.000
_cell.length_b   1.000
_cell.length_c   1.000
_cell.angle_alpha   90.00
_cell.angle_beta   90.00
_cell.angle_gamma   90.00
#
_symmetry.space_group_name_H-M   'P 1'
#
loop_
_entity.id
_entity.type
_entity.pdbx_description
1 polymer ?
#
loop_
_entity_poly.entity_id
_entity_poly.type
_entity_poly.pdbx_seq_one_letter_code
_entity_poly.pdbx_strand_id
1 'polypeptide(L)'
;MLGVLCGSILIADNIITANFQEFKSALEKGQIQGSGQLSNSVEVELIHSGHKYKVSVTKSGPTSYFIAMNGSFKELEVHKLTDGGTLLSVDGASYTT
;
A
#
# COMPACT_ATOMS: atom_id res chain seq x y z
N MET A 1 7.70 -9.95 -11.92
CA MET A 1 8.07 -8.99 -10.85
C MET A 1 7.07 -7.84 -10.72
N LEU A 2 6.68 -7.17 -11.82
CA LEU A 2 5.70 -6.08 -11.78
C LEU A 2 4.35 -6.48 -11.12
N GLY A 3 3.81 -7.65 -11.42
CA GLY A 3 2.57 -8.11 -10.79
C GLY A 3 2.66 -8.28 -9.26
N VAL A 4 3.83 -8.68 -8.75
CA VAL A 4 4.09 -8.77 -7.30
C VAL A 4 4.13 -7.37 -6.69
N LEU A 5 4.81 -6.42 -7.35
CA LEU A 5 4.83 -5.00 -6.95
C LEU A 5 3.41 -4.44 -6.88
N CYS A 6 2.69 -4.46 -8.01
CA CYS A 6 1.32 -3.91 -8.09
C CYS A 6 0.38 -4.55 -7.07
N GLY A 7 0.40 -5.89 -6.94
CA GLY A 7 -0.42 -6.59 -5.96
C GLY A 7 -0.09 -6.20 -4.52
N SER A 8 1.21 -6.11 -4.18
CA SER A 8 1.63 -5.72 -2.84
C SER A 8 1.18 -4.30 -2.48
N ILE A 9 1.31 -3.38 -3.42
CA ILE A 9 0.92 -1.97 -3.24
C ILE A 9 -0.57 -1.85 -3.03
N LEU A 10 -1.37 -2.53 -3.87
CA LEU A 10 -2.82 -2.45 -3.78
C LEU A 10 -3.33 -3.03 -2.44
N ILE A 11 -2.76 -4.16 -2.00
CA ILE A 11 -3.10 -4.76 -0.70
C ILE A 11 -2.73 -3.80 0.45
N ALA A 12 -1.51 -3.27 0.45
CA ALA A 12 -1.05 -2.36 1.50
C ALA A 12 -1.83 -1.02 1.51
N ASP A 13 -2.08 -0.42 0.34
CA ASP A 13 -2.87 0.81 0.20
C ASP A 13 -4.28 0.65 0.76
N ASN A 14 -4.93 -0.48 0.46
CA ASN A 14 -6.24 -0.80 1.01
C ASN A 14 -6.21 -0.94 2.54
N ILE A 15 -5.22 -1.64 3.10
CA ILE A 15 -5.09 -1.82 4.56
C ILE A 15 -4.84 -0.47 5.25
N ILE A 16 -3.86 0.30 4.78
CA ILE A 16 -3.50 1.59 5.37
C ILE A 16 -4.69 2.56 5.28
N THR A 17 -5.36 2.62 4.13
CA THR A 17 -6.53 3.48 3.93
C THR A 17 -7.70 3.04 4.80
N ALA A 18 -7.99 1.73 4.89
CA ALA A 18 -9.06 1.22 5.73
C ALA A 18 -8.81 1.55 7.21
N ASN A 19 -7.60 1.30 7.72
CA ASN A 19 -7.25 1.61 9.10
C ASN A 19 -7.39 3.11 9.40
N PHE A 20 -6.96 3.97 8.47
CA PHE A 20 -7.10 5.41 8.63
C PHE A 20 -8.57 5.85 8.65
N GLN A 21 -9.41 5.28 7.78
CA GLN A 21 -10.85 5.57 7.76
C GLN A 21 -11.56 5.07 9.02
N GLU A 22 -11.20 3.88 9.51
CA GLU A 22 -11.74 3.33 10.74
C GLU A 22 -11.38 4.22 11.95
N PHE A 23 -10.11 4.62 12.06
CA PHE A 23 -9.65 5.53 13.10
C PHE A 23 -10.41 6.86 13.06
N LYS A 24 -10.57 7.44 11.86
CA LYS A 24 -11.33 8.67 11.66
C LYS A 24 -12.80 8.51 12.06
N SER A 25 -13.46 7.42 11.64
CA SER A 25 -14.86 7.16 11.99
C SER A 25 -15.07 6.95 13.49
N ALA A 26 -14.12 6.31 14.17
CA ALA A 26 -14.15 6.15 15.61
C ALA A 26 -14.03 7.51 16.32
N LEU A 27 -13.11 8.37 15.88
CA LEU A 27 -12.97 9.73 16.40
C LEU A 27 -14.23 10.57 16.21
N GLU A 28 -14.87 10.48 15.04
CA GLU A 28 -16.15 11.16 14.75
C GLU A 28 -17.27 10.71 15.71
N LYS A 29 -17.18 9.49 16.24
CA LYS A 29 -18.09 8.92 17.24
C LYS A 29 -17.63 9.16 18.69
N GLY A 30 -16.55 9.92 18.90
CA GLY A 30 -15.98 10.21 20.22
C GLY A 30 -15.14 9.09 20.83
N GLN A 31 -14.77 8.06 20.05
CA GLN A 31 -13.91 6.97 20.49
C GLN A 31 -12.45 7.22 20.08
N ILE A 32 -11.52 7.10 21.02
CA ILE A 32 -10.08 7.19 20.75
C ILE A 32 -9.53 5.77 20.60
N GLN A 33 -9.17 5.41 19.38
CA GLN A 33 -8.53 4.12 19.08
C GLN A 33 -7.02 4.17 19.38
N GLY A 34 -6.40 3.00 19.51
CA GLY A 34 -4.95 2.90 19.69
C GLY A 34 -4.17 3.33 18.45
N SER A 35 -3.04 4.01 18.65
CA SER A 35 -2.18 4.49 17.56
C SER A 35 -1.53 3.36 16.73
N GLY A 36 -1.51 2.13 17.24
CA GLY A 36 -0.96 0.98 16.53
C GLY A 36 -1.67 0.66 15.20
N GLN A 37 -2.96 1.02 15.06
CA GLN A 37 -3.68 0.85 13.79
C GLN A 37 -3.23 1.83 12.70
N LEU A 38 -2.63 2.97 13.06
CA LEU A 38 -2.17 4.00 12.12
C LEU A 38 -0.78 3.73 11.54
N SER A 39 -0.29 2.48 11.61
CA SER A 39 0.97 2.10 10.97
C SER A 39 0.91 2.42 9.47
N ASN A 40 1.92 3.14 8.99
CA ASN A 40 2.12 3.42 7.58
C ASN A 40 2.90 2.29 6.88
N SER A 41 3.34 1.27 7.61
CA SER A 41 4.04 0.09 7.09
C SER A 41 3.20 -1.16 7.26
N VAL A 42 3.14 -1.97 6.19
CA VAL A 42 2.41 -3.24 6.13
C VAL A 42 3.32 -4.30 5.51
N GLU A 43 3.42 -5.45 6.17
CA GLU A 43 4.00 -6.64 5.57
C GLU A 43 2.94 -7.35 4.73
N VAL A 44 3.19 -7.47 3.43
CA VAL A 44 2.32 -8.18 2.50
C VAL A 44 2.95 -9.51 2.15
N GLU A 45 2.16 -10.57 2.28
CA GLU A 45 2.53 -11.90 1.83
C GLU A 45 1.61 -12.33 0.69
N LEU A 46 2.19 -12.73 -0.44
CA LEU A 46 1.43 -13.18 -1.61
C LEU A 46 2.15 -14.29 -2.36
N ILE A 47 1.39 -15.09 -3.12
CA ILE A 47 1.93 -16.15 -3.98
C ILE A 47 1.73 -15.74 -5.44
N HIS A 48 2.79 -15.75 -6.22
CA HIS A 48 2.74 -15.46 -7.65
C HIS A 48 3.61 -16.47 -8.42
N SER A 49 3.02 -17.12 -9.42
CA SER A 49 3.68 -18.14 -10.25
C SER A 49 4.39 -19.24 -9.45
N GLY A 50 3.75 -19.72 -8.37
CA GLY A 50 4.29 -20.78 -7.51
C GLY A 50 5.34 -20.34 -6.49
N HIS A 51 5.71 -19.05 -6.45
CA HIS A 51 6.65 -18.51 -5.47
C HIS A 51 5.95 -17.64 -4.44
N LYS A 52 6.31 -17.79 -3.16
CA LYS A 52 5.84 -16.96 -2.05
C LYS A 52 6.75 -15.74 -1.89
N TYR A 53 6.14 -14.56 -1.87
CA TYR A 53 6.80 -13.27 -1.70
C TYR A 53 6.38 -12.66 -0.36
N LYS A 54 7.36 -12.17 0.40
CA LYS A 54 7.14 -11.34 1.59
C LYS A 54 7.70 -9.96 1.30
N VAL A 55 6.82 -8.97 1.22
CA VAL A 55 7.16 -7.61 0.79
C VAL A 55 6.74 -6.64 1.89
N SER A 56 7.64 -5.79 2.32
CA SER A 56 7.30 -4.68 3.22
C SER A 56 6.93 -3.47 2.37
N VAL A 57 5.73 -2.93 2.56
CA VAL A 57 5.25 -1.73 1.88
C VAL A 57 5.08 -0.63 2.91
N THR A 58 5.66 0.54 2.68
CA THR A 58 5.57 1.70 3.57
C THR A 58 5.06 2.92 2.81
N LYS A 59 3.98 3.54 3.29
CA LYS A 59 3.47 4.81 2.78
C LYS A 59 4.31 5.96 3.34
N SER A 60 5.05 6.65 2.47
CA SER A 60 5.93 7.77 2.81
C SER A 60 5.33 9.14 2.56
N GLY A 61 4.29 9.21 1.73
CA GLY A 61 3.54 10.42 1.43
C GLY A 61 2.09 10.13 1.04
N PRO A 62 1.32 11.16 0.63
CA PRO A 62 -0.06 10.97 0.20
C PRO A 62 -0.21 9.95 -0.94
N THR A 63 0.71 10.01 -1.90
CA THR A 63 0.76 9.14 -3.09
C THR A 63 2.05 8.30 -3.15
N SER A 64 3.07 8.63 -2.35
CA SER A 64 4.40 7.99 -2.40
C SER A 64 4.49 6.76 -1.50
N TYR A 65 5.08 5.70 -2.02
CA TYR A 65 5.29 4.43 -1.32
C TYR A 65 6.72 3.92 -1.52
N PHE A 66 7.25 3.29 -0.48
CA PHE A 66 8.44 2.46 -0.55
C PHE A 66 8.05 0.99 -0.48
N ILE A 67 8.61 0.18 -1.38
CA ILE A 67 8.57 -1.26 -1.29
C ILE A 67 9.96 -1.79 -0.98
N ALA A 68 10.05 -2.67 0.01
CA ALA A 68 11.28 -3.36 0.37
C ALA A 68 11.08 -4.87 0.36
N MET A 69 12.05 -5.58 -0.19
CA MET A 69 12.10 -7.04 -0.21
C MET A 69 13.56 -7.50 -0.25
N ASN A 70 13.91 -8.45 0.62
CA ASN A 70 15.24 -9.09 0.67
C ASN A 70 16.42 -8.09 0.67
N GLY A 71 16.31 -6.99 1.42
CA GLY A 71 17.36 -5.97 1.55
C GLY A 71 17.47 -4.98 0.39
N SER A 72 16.64 -5.11 -0.65
CA SER A 72 16.48 -4.12 -1.71
C SER A 72 15.18 -3.33 -1.52
N PHE A 73 15.14 -2.09 -2.01
CA PHE A 73 13.94 -1.26 -1.96
C PHE A 73 13.72 -0.47 -3.25
N LYS A 74 12.49 0.03 -3.41
CA LYS A 74 12.08 0.86 -4.53
C LYS A 74 11.04 1.88 -4.09
N GLU A 75 11.10 3.06 -4.69
CA GLU A 75 10.08 4.10 -4.55
C GLU A 75 9.12 4.05 -5.74
N LEU A 76 7.86 4.39 -5.49
CA LEU A 76 6.82 4.47 -6.49
C LEU A 76 5.70 5.41 -6.05
N GLU A 77 4.90 5.84 -7.02
CA GLU A 77 3.72 6.65 -6.77
C GLU A 77 2.44 5.92 -7.15
N VAL A 78 1.39 6.16 -6.36
CA VAL A 78 0.06 5.58 -6.51
C VAL A 78 -0.95 6.70 -6.61
N HIS A 79 -1.71 6.69 -7.70
CA HIS A 79 -2.74 7.70 -7.98
C HIS A 79 -4.08 7.00 -8.23
N LYS A 80 -5.12 7.36 -7.47
CA LYS A 80 -6.47 6.85 -7.71
C LYS A 80 -7.08 7.54 -8.93
N LEU A 81 -7.65 6.76 -9.84
CA LEU A 81 -8.33 7.25 -11.04
C LEU A 81 -9.82 7.46 -10.77
N THR A 82 -10.47 8.29 -11.59
CA THR A 82 -11.89 8.63 -11.45
C THR A 82 -12.83 7.46 -11.72
N ASP A 83 -12.37 6.44 -12.44
CA ASP A 83 -13.10 5.20 -12.73
C ASP A 83 -12.97 4.15 -11.61
N GLY A 84 -12.29 4.48 -10.51
CA GLY A 84 -12.02 3.56 -9.40
C GLY A 84 -10.77 2.70 -9.59
N GLY A 85 -10.10 2.78 -10.75
CA GLY A 85 -8.82 2.15 -10.99
C GLY A 85 -7.68 2.82 -10.22
N THR A 86 -6.50 2.21 -10.26
CA THR A 86 -5.29 2.78 -9.67
C THR A 86 -4.17 2.85 -10.70
N LEU A 87 -3.53 4.01 -10.80
CA LEU A 87 -2.35 4.23 -11.63
C LEU A 87 -1.09 4.15 -10.75
N LEU A 88 -0.17 3.29 -11.14
CA LEU A 88 1.12 3.11 -10.48
C LEU A 88 2.23 3.65 -11.38
N SER A 89 3.04 4.56 -10.85
CA SER A 89 4.23 5.10 -11.51
C SER A 89 5.48 4.46 -10.91
N VAL A 90 6.23 3.72 -11.72
CA VAL A 90 7.44 2.99 -11.32
C VAL A 90 8.52 3.20 -12.38
N ASP A 91 9.69 3.73 -11.99
CA ASP A 91 10.82 4.02 -12.88
C ASP A 91 10.48 4.83 -14.14
N GLY A 92 9.55 5.78 -14.03
CA GLY A 92 9.12 6.60 -15.17
C GLY A 92 8.17 5.88 -16.15
N ALA A 93 7.72 4.67 -15.82
CA ALA A 93 6.65 3.98 -16.53
C ALA A 93 5.36 3.97 -15.70
N SER A 94 4.23 4.05 -16.39
CA SER A 94 2.89 4.06 -15.77
C SER A 94 2.14 2.77 -16.05
N TYR A 95 1.51 2.22 -15.03
CA TYR A 95 0.74 0.97 -15.08
C TYR A 95 -0.62 1.18 -14.43
N THR A 96 -1.69 0.81 -15.13
CA THR A 96 -3.05 0.84 -14.59
C THR A 96 -3.41 -0.55 -14.06
N THR A 97 -3.97 -0.60 -12.85
CA THR A 97 -4.53 -1.80 -12.21
C THR A 97 -6.00 -1.62 -11.92
#